data_AF-A0A2M7THT8-F1
#
_entry.id   AF-A0A2M7THT8-F1
#
_cell.length_a   1.000
_cell.length_b   1.000
_cell.length_c   1.000
_cell.angle_alpha   90.00
_cell.angle_beta   90.00
_cell.angle_gamma   90.00
#
_symmetry.space_group_name_H-M   'P 1'
#
loop_
_entity.id
_entity.type
_entity.pdbx_description
1 polymer ?
#
loop_
_entity_poly.entity_id
_entity_poly.type
_entity_poly.pdbx_seq_one_letter_code
_entity_poly.pdbx_strand_id
1 'polypeptide(L)'
;MEKILMGAIVSFSTFTLISYLLIVLNIPILIVPIFFLATLAIAKPLNKTVRQIKIRSSFQTILVLIVFTLGIAGQMAVISPSGVFKNGDLLFWSAHGHDGTWHIALMEEIKRGLTAQAGFLQNPIFAGERLTNYHFFSDILPAVVGKYLPISDLNLYFRIFPFFYSLFLGAAAYFLTKKLTNSFSASIWATIFTYFAGSFGFVIGKGESIFWATQPQSASGNPPQIVSDFLILAIIYFLILLQQPKNKVKGQVIFAICAVLIGTLVAFKVYAAIVVFGGLIITGIWQVVKDKKFQLLTLAGLSGILAAVLYLPNTSGGASFLIFQPWWYIRTMIVEPSRLNLLDWELRRQTYIYEHNWKRVIWLEGMGFLIFFFGNLGMRFLGL
;
A
#
# COMPACT_ATOMS: atom_id res chain seq x y z
N MET A 1 15.13 9.49 -14.41
CA MET A 1 14.56 9.31 -13.06
C MET A 1 13.22 8.58 -13.10
N GLU A 2 12.18 9.11 -13.75
CA GLU A 2 10.84 8.49 -13.87
C GLU A 2 10.86 6.98 -14.20
N LYS A 3 11.51 6.59 -15.31
CA LYS A 3 11.62 5.17 -15.71
C LYS A 3 12.27 4.27 -14.65
N ILE A 4 13.22 4.82 -13.88
CA ILE A 4 13.94 4.06 -12.84
C ILE A 4 13.03 3.86 -11.63
N LEU A 5 12.40 4.94 -11.13
CA LEU A 5 11.56 4.87 -9.94
C LEU A 5 10.27 4.10 -10.18
N MET A 6 9.58 4.36 -11.29
CA MET A 6 8.39 3.57 -11.66
C MET A 6 8.75 2.12 -11.99
N GLY A 7 9.92 1.89 -12.61
CA GLY A 7 10.44 0.55 -12.84
C GLY A 7 10.78 -0.19 -11.55
N ALA A 8 11.30 0.51 -10.52
CA ALA A 8 11.60 -0.07 -9.22
C ALA A 8 10.34 -0.57 -8.50
N ILE A 9 9.21 0.16 -8.60
CA ILE A 9 7.91 -0.30 -8.07
C ILE A 9 7.46 -1.60 -8.76
N VAL A 10 7.62 -1.67 -10.10
CA VAL A 10 7.31 -2.89 -10.86
C VAL A 10 8.23 -4.05 -10.44
N SER A 11 9.53 -3.79 -10.31
CA SER A 11 10.50 -4.77 -9.84
C SER A 11 10.18 -5.26 -8.43
N PHE A 12 9.75 -4.38 -7.53
CA PHE A 12 9.33 -4.74 -6.17
C PHE A 12 8.18 -5.75 -6.21
N SER A 13 7.08 -5.44 -6.90
CA SER A 13 5.91 -6.35 -7.00
C SER A 13 6.27 -7.65 -7.73
N THR A 14 6.98 -7.57 -8.86
CA THR A 14 7.36 -8.74 -9.67
C THR A 14 8.29 -9.67 -8.92
N PHE A 15 9.31 -9.14 -8.25
CA PHE A 15 10.28 -9.95 -7.51
C PHE A 15 9.66 -10.55 -6.25
N THR A 16 8.73 -9.85 -5.60
CA THR A 16 7.90 -10.41 -4.51
C THR A 16 7.07 -11.58 -5.01
N LEU A 17 6.39 -11.44 -6.15
CA LEU A 17 5.60 -12.50 -6.76
C LEU A 17 6.45 -13.72 -7.12
N ILE A 18 7.58 -13.51 -7.80
CA ILE A 18 8.49 -14.60 -8.18
C ILE A 18 9.01 -15.32 -6.93
N SER A 19 9.41 -14.57 -5.90
CA SER A 19 9.88 -15.15 -4.64
C SER A 19 8.78 -16.01 -4.01
N TYR A 20 7.56 -15.49 -3.90
CA TYR A 20 6.41 -16.25 -3.41
C TYR A 20 6.19 -17.55 -4.18
N LEU A 21 6.15 -17.48 -5.52
CA LEU A 21 5.93 -18.66 -6.36
C LEU A 21 7.02 -19.72 -6.16
N LEU A 22 8.29 -19.31 -6.08
CA LEU A 22 9.40 -20.23 -5.86
C LEU A 22 9.38 -20.87 -4.47
N ILE A 23 8.95 -20.12 -3.45
CA ILE A 23 8.78 -20.68 -2.10
C ILE A 23 7.65 -21.71 -2.08
N VAL A 24 6.49 -21.37 -2.66
CA VAL A 24 5.32 -22.28 -2.73
C VAL A 24 5.64 -23.54 -3.54
N LEU A 25 6.43 -23.42 -4.61
CA LEU A 25 6.90 -24.55 -5.42
C LEU A 25 8.04 -25.34 -4.76
N ASN A 26 8.42 -25.00 -3.53
CA ASN A 26 9.52 -25.62 -2.77
C ASN A 26 10.87 -25.62 -3.51
N ILE A 27 11.14 -24.55 -4.27
CA ILE A 27 12.40 -24.32 -5.00
C ILE A 27 12.99 -22.92 -4.70
N PRO A 28 13.04 -22.47 -3.42
CA PRO A 28 13.49 -21.13 -3.07
C PRO A 28 14.96 -20.86 -3.44
N ILE A 29 15.77 -21.90 -3.63
CA ILE A 29 17.17 -21.80 -4.08
C ILE A 29 17.31 -21.05 -5.42
N LEU A 30 16.27 -21.05 -6.26
CA LEU A 30 16.27 -20.35 -7.55
C LEU A 30 16.06 -18.84 -7.44
N ILE A 31 15.66 -18.31 -6.28
CA ILE A 31 15.46 -16.87 -6.06
C ILE A 31 16.76 -16.11 -6.37
N VAL A 32 17.89 -16.61 -5.87
CA VAL A 32 19.20 -15.97 -6.03
C VAL A 32 19.67 -15.99 -7.50
N PRO A 33 19.73 -17.14 -8.20
CA PRO A 33 20.04 -17.18 -9.63
C PRO A 33 19.13 -16.28 -10.48
N ILE A 34 17.82 -16.30 -10.23
CA ILE A 34 16.87 -15.47 -10.98
C ILE A 34 17.13 -13.98 -10.71
N PHE A 35 17.40 -13.60 -9.46
CA PHE A 35 17.77 -12.23 -9.12
C PHE A 35 19.04 -11.77 -9.86
N PHE A 36 20.09 -12.60 -9.87
CA PHE A 36 21.33 -12.29 -10.58
C PHE A 36 21.11 -12.17 -12.10
N LEU A 37 20.40 -13.13 -12.71
CA LEU A 37 20.08 -13.09 -14.14
C LEU A 37 19.24 -11.86 -14.50
N ALA A 38 18.22 -11.54 -13.70
CA ALA A 38 17.41 -10.34 -13.88
C ALA A 38 18.27 -9.07 -13.78
N THR A 39 19.14 -8.99 -12.79
CA THR A 39 20.07 -7.87 -12.59
C THR A 39 21.01 -7.70 -13.78
N LEU A 40 21.60 -8.79 -14.30
CA LEU A 40 22.44 -8.77 -15.48
C LEU A 40 21.68 -8.34 -16.74
N ALA A 41 20.46 -8.83 -16.91
CA ALA A 41 19.60 -8.49 -18.06
C ALA A 41 19.24 -6.99 -18.06
N ILE A 42 19.02 -6.39 -16.89
CA ILE A 42 18.69 -4.96 -16.78
C ILE A 42 19.92 -4.06 -16.64
N ALA A 43 21.10 -4.58 -16.30
CA ALA A 43 22.30 -3.79 -16.00
C ALA A 43 22.69 -2.86 -17.17
N LYS A 44 22.74 -3.37 -18.41
CA LYS A 44 23.08 -2.55 -19.58
C LYS A 44 22.02 -1.46 -19.85
N PRO A 45 20.71 -1.77 -19.97
CA PRO A 45 19.66 -0.74 -20.09
C PRO A 45 19.65 0.27 -18.94
N LEU A 46 19.85 -0.19 -17.71
CA LEU A 46 19.87 0.64 -16.52
C LEU A 46 21.07 1.59 -16.54
N ASN A 47 22.28 1.09 -16.78
CA ASN A 47 23.49 1.92 -16.89
C ASN A 47 23.35 2.97 -18.00
N LYS A 48 22.80 2.59 -19.16
CA LYS A 48 22.48 3.55 -20.24
C LYS A 48 21.51 4.63 -19.76
N THR A 49 20.44 4.23 -19.07
CA THR A 49 19.44 5.16 -18.53
C THR A 49 20.03 6.08 -17.48
N VAL A 50 20.86 5.56 -16.57
CA VAL A 50 21.54 6.32 -15.50
C VAL A 50 22.52 7.33 -16.09
N ARG A 51 23.37 6.94 -17.06
CA ARG A 51 24.30 7.85 -17.75
C ARG A 51 23.60 8.98 -18.50
N GLN A 52 22.34 8.78 -18.90
CA GLN A 52 21.53 9.81 -19.55
C GLN A 52 20.89 10.80 -18.57
N ILE A 53 20.92 10.52 -17.26
CA ILE A 53 20.39 11.43 -16.24
C ILE A 53 21.36 12.60 -16.11
N LYS A 54 20.97 13.75 -16.65
CA LYS A 54 21.63 15.02 -16.38
C LYS A 54 20.88 15.72 -15.26
N ILE A 55 21.42 15.70 -14.05
CA ILE A 55 20.90 16.48 -12.93
C ILE A 55 21.34 17.92 -13.16
N ARG A 56 20.40 18.79 -13.53
CA ARG A 56 20.66 20.24 -13.59
C ARG A 56 20.42 20.82 -12.21
N SER A 57 21.46 21.40 -11.60
CA SER A 57 21.30 22.18 -10.37
C SER A 57 20.43 23.39 -10.68
N SER A 58 19.15 23.26 -10.35
CA SER A 58 18.09 24.23 -10.64
C SER A 58 17.20 24.29 -9.41
N PHE A 59 16.54 25.44 -9.21
CA PHE A 59 15.60 25.60 -8.11
C PHE A 59 14.53 24.49 -8.08
N GLN A 60 14.04 24.07 -9.24
CA GLN A 60 13.08 22.96 -9.37
C GLN A 60 13.65 21.63 -8.85
N THR A 61 14.91 21.32 -9.16
CA THR A 61 15.57 20.09 -8.69
C THR A 61 15.77 20.13 -7.19
N ILE A 62 16.22 21.27 -6.65
CA ILE A 62 16.37 21.48 -5.21
C ILE A 62 15.02 21.32 -4.50
N LEU A 63 13.95 21.90 -5.05
CA LEU A 63 12.61 21.79 -4.47
C LEU A 63 12.11 20.34 -4.43
N VAL A 64 12.29 19.58 -5.52
CA VAL A 64 11.96 18.14 -5.54
C VAL A 64 12.75 17.40 -4.45
N LEU A 65 14.05 17.64 -4.34
CA LEU A 65 14.89 16.98 -3.34
C LEU A 65 14.45 17.33 -1.91
N ILE A 66 14.14 18.59 -1.63
CA ILE A 66 13.64 19.04 -0.32
C ILE A 66 12.33 18.34 0.03
N VAL A 67 11.33 18.34 -0.88
CA VAL A 67 10.03 17.71 -0.63
C VAL A 67 10.18 16.21 -0.35
N PHE A 68 10.99 15.50 -1.15
CA PHE A 68 11.25 14.08 -0.93
C PHE A 68 12.01 13.83 0.37
N THR A 69 13.03 14.63 0.67
CA THR A 69 13.85 14.46 1.88
C THR A 69 13.03 14.69 3.14
N LEU A 70 12.27 15.78 3.20
CA LEU A 70 11.40 16.09 4.33
C LEU A 70 10.26 15.07 4.46
N GLY A 71 9.68 14.62 3.34
CA GLY A 71 8.59 13.64 3.35
C GLY A 71 9.05 12.28 3.87
N ILE A 72 10.18 11.80 3.35
CA ILE A 72 10.81 10.55 3.80
C ILE A 72 11.23 10.69 5.27
N ALA A 73 11.92 11.76 5.65
CA ALA A 73 12.32 11.99 7.04
C ALA A 73 11.11 12.01 7.98
N GLY A 74 10.00 12.63 7.57
CA GLY A 74 8.75 12.67 8.33
C GLY A 74 8.14 11.28 8.56
N GLN A 75 7.96 10.47 7.51
CA GLN A 75 7.48 9.10 7.66
C GLN A 75 8.44 8.23 8.47
N MET A 76 9.75 8.38 8.23
CA MET A 76 10.78 7.66 8.97
C MET A 76 10.78 8.00 10.45
N ALA A 77 10.57 9.26 10.83
CA ALA A 77 10.53 9.67 12.23
C ALA A 77 9.44 8.97 13.05
N VAL A 78 8.35 8.53 12.41
CA VAL A 78 7.28 7.77 13.06
C VAL A 78 7.67 6.33 13.34
N ILE A 79 8.32 5.66 12.38
CA ILE A 79 8.55 4.21 12.42
C ILE A 79 9.98 3.81 12.85
N SER A 80 11.00 4.55 12.44
CA SER A 80 12.41 4.21 12.63
C SER A 80 12.91 4.20 14.08
N PRO A 81 12.29 4.91 15.05
CA PRO A 81 12.69 4.77 16.45
C PRO A 81 12.40 3.39 17.06
N SER A 82 11.50 2.60 16.46
CA SER A 82 11.18 1.24 16.93
C SER A 82 12.27 0.23 16.60
N GLY A 83 12.33 -0.86 17.36
CA GLY A 83 13.30 -1.93 17.17
C GLY A 83 14.74 -1.52 17.47
N VAL A 84 14.93 -0.58 18.40
CA VAL A 84 16.24 -0.16 18.93
C VAL A 84 16.41 -0.69 20.33
N PHE A 85 17.61 -1.17 20.66
CA PHE A 85 17.98 -1.51 22.03
C PHE A 85 18.46 -0.26 22.77
N LYS A 86 17.87 0.02 23.94
CA LYS A 86 18.32 1.09 24.85
C LYS A 86 18.40 0.52 26.26
N ASN A 87 19.58 0.58 26.87
CA ASN A 87 19.83 0.05 28.22
C ASN A 87 19.49 -1.45 28.39
N GLY A 88 19.61 -2.24 27.32
CA GLY A 88 19.24 -3.66 27.31
C GLY A 88 17.79 -3.95 26.88
N ASP A 89 16.91 -2.94 26.91
CA ASP A 89 15.51 -3.08 26.53
C ASP A 89 15.31 -2.88 25.03
N LEU A 90 14.53 -3.76 24.40
CA LEU A 90 14.06 -3.58 23.02
C LEU A 90 12.84 -2.65 23.01
N LEU A 91 13.00 -1.46 22.43
CA LEU A 91 11.95 -0.43 22.44
C LEU A 91 11.09 -0.46 21.18
N PHE A 92 9.78 -0.30 21.37
CA PHE A 92 8.80 -0.11 20.31
C PHE A 92 7.99 1.16 20.58
N TRP A 93 7.66 1.88 19.52
CA TRP A 93 6.87 3.10 19.61
C TRP A 93 5.43 2.83 19.14
N SER A 94 4.44 3.30 19.90
CA SER A 94 3.02 3.20 19.52
C SER A 94 2.61 1.75 19.18
N ALA A 95 1.76 1.57 18.16
CA ALA A 95 1.25 0.29 17.69
C ALA A 95 2.34 -0.70 17.24
N HIS A 96 3.60 -0.27 17.04
CA HIS A 96 4.67 -1.15 16.58
C HIS A 96 5.07 -2.24 17.57
N GLY A 97 4.73 -2.09 18.86
CA GLY A 97 4.92 -3.16 19.85
C GLY A 97 4.08 -4.40 19.53
N HIS A 98 2.94 -4.21 18.88
CA HIS A 98 2.04 -5.28 18.46
C HIS A 98 2.16 -5.57 16.96
N ASP A 99 1.93 -4.57 16.10
CA ASP A 99 1.89 -4.78 14.66
C ASP A 99 3.29 -5.02 14.09
N GLY A 100 4.29 -4.29 14.60
CA GLY A 100 5.68 -4.45 14.14
C GLY A 100 6.26 -5.81 14.51
N THR A 101 6.01 -6.28 15.74
CA THR A 101 6.47 -7.62 16.18
C THR A 101 5.78 -8.73 15.40
N TRP A 102 4.49 -8.58 15.08
CA TRP A 102 3.77 -9.50 14.21
C TRP A 102 4.41 -9.63 12.83
N HIS A 103 4.70 -8.51 12.15
CA HIS A 103 5.34 -8.54 10.83
C HIS A 103 6.77 -9.11 10.87
N ILE A 104 7.54 -8.83 11.93
CA ILE A 104 8.87 -9.43 12.11
C ILE A 104 8.75 -10.95 12.28
N ALA A 105 7.77 -11.43 13.06
CA ALA A 105 7.55 -12.85 13.21
C ALA A 105 7.16 -13.53 11.88
N LEU A 106 6.34 -12.85 11.05
CA LEU A 106 6.05 -13.31 9.70
C LEU A 106 7.29 -13.38 8.80
N MET A 107 8.17 -12.38 8.88
CA MET A 107 9.42 -12.39 8.12
C MET A 107 10.30 -13.60 8.50
N GLU A 108 10.43 -13.90 9.78
CA GLU A 108 11.17 -15.07 10.26
C GLU A 108 10.53 -16.40 9.83
N GLU A 109 9.19 -16.51 9.85
CA GLU A 109 8.49 -17.69 9.32
C GLU A 109 8.68 -17.86 7.80
N ILE A 110 8.69 -16.76 7.03
CA ILE A 110 8.99 -16.80 5.59
C ILE A 110 10.44 -17.28 5.37
N LYS A 111 11.40 -16.84 6.20
CA LYS A 111 12.79 -17.32 6.13
C LYS A 111 12.95 -18.80 6.46
N ARG A 112 12.14 -19.34 7.36
CA ARG A 112 12.09 -20.80 7.63
C ARG A 112 11.56 -21.56 6.41
N GLY A 113 10.57 -21.01 5.72
CA GLY A 113 10.11 -21.54 4.42
C GLY A 113 11.20 -21.53 3.34
N LEU A 114 12.08 -20.53 3.34
CA LEU A 114 13.23 -20.45 2.41
C LEU A 114 14.27 -21.57 2.63
N THR A 115 14.30 -22.24 3.78
CA THR A 115 15.25 -23.34 4.08
C THR A 115 14.70 -24.74 3.82
N ALA A 116 13.54 -24.87 3.16
CA ALA A 116 12.91 -26.13 2.76
C ALA A 116 12.61 -27.12 3.92
N GLN A 117 12.65 -26.66 5.18
CA GLN A 117 12.62 -27.53 6.37
C GLN A 117 11.30 -27.51 7.16
N ALA A 118 10.30 -26.71 6.77
CA ALA A 118 8.98 -26.73 7.40
C ALA A 118 7.90 -26.20 6.43
N GLY A 119 6.63 -26.53 6.68
CA GLY A 119 5.49 -26.05 5.91
C GLY A 119 5.50 -24.52 5.75
N PHE A 120 5.29 -24.04 4.52
CA PHE A 120 5.30 -22.61 4.22
C PHE A 120 4.21 -21.86 4.98
N LEU A 121 4.60 -20.78 5.67
CA LEU A 121 3.73 -19.86 6.42
C LEU A 121 2.91 -20.53 7.52
N GLN A 122 3.59 -21.02 8.56
CA GLN A 122 2.92 -21.29 9.83
C GLN A 122 2.47 -19.98 10.48
N ASN A 123 1.40 -20.05 11.27
CA ASN A 123 0.94 -18.96 12.08
C ASN A 123 1.97 -18.73 13.22
N PRO A 124 2.62 -17.56 13.32
CA PRO A 124 3.67 -17.32 14.31
C PRO A 124 3.21 -17.42 15.77
N ILE A 125 1.90 -17.28 16.03
CA ILE A 125 1.33 -17.36 17.39
C ILE A 125 0.61 -18.68 17.68
N PHE A 126 0.44 -19.55 16.68
CA PHE A 126 -0.29 -20.81 16.84
C PHE A 126 0.45 -21.95 16.13
N ALA A 127 1.23 -22.71 16.90
CA ALA A 127 2.12 -23.74 16.38
C ALA A 127 1.35 -24.87 15.69
N GLY A 128 1.88 -25.36 14.58
CA GLY A 128 1.27 -26.44 13.78
C GLY A 128 0.17 -25.96 12.83
N GLU A 129 -0.21 -24.69 12.89
CA GLU A 129 -1.36 -24.16 12.17
C GLU A 129 -0.93 -23.22 11.06
N ARG A 130 -1.59 -23.32 9.92
CA ARG A 130 -1.22 -22.55 8.73
C ARG A 130 -1.77 -21.13 8.86
N LEU A 131 -0.95 -20.15 8.51
CA LEU A 131 -1.42 -18.78 8.37
C LEU A 131 -2.41 -18.70 7.21
N THR A 132 -3.65 -18.34 7.52
CA THR A 132 -4.72 -18.12 6.54
C THR A 132 -5.40 -16.79 6.82
N ASN A 133 -6.07 -16.22 5.82
CA ASN A 133 -6.81 -14.96 5.91
C ASN A 133 -5.96 -13.73 6.31
N TYR A 134 -4.67 -13.72 5.93
CA TYR A 134 -3.75 -12.63 6.23
C TYR A 134 -2.99 -12.14 4.99
N HIS A 135 -2.62 -10.85 4.98
CA HIS A 135 -1.89 -10.20 3.89
C HIS A 135 -0.37 -10.13 4.17
N PHE A 136 0.35 -11.23 3.99
CA PHE A 136 1.80 -11.34 4.28
C PHE A 136 2.71 -10.91 3.11
N PHE A 137 2.15 -10.52 1.96
CA PHE A 137 2.95 -10.33 0.73
C PHE A 137 3.97 -9.19 0.84
N SER A 138 3.69 -8.16 1.66
CA SER A 138 4.63 -7.08 1.96
C SER A 138 5.87 -7.57 2.71
N ASP A 139 5.78 -8.69 3.42
CA ASP A 139 6.82 -9.21 4.31
C ASP A 139 7.80 -10.15 3.57
N ILE A 140 7.39 -10.68 2.40
CA ILE A 140 8.19 -11.64 1.61
C ILE A 140 9.51 -11.03 1.15
N LEU A 141 9.47 -9.86 0.52
CA LEU A 141 10.70 -9.27 0.00
C LEU A 141 11.68 -8.86 1.13
N PRO A 142 11.24 -8.20 2.21
CA PRO A 142 12.07 -8.01 3.40
C PRO A 142 12.67 -9.32 3.92
N ALA A 143 11.88 -10.38 4.06
CA ALA A 143 12.37 -11.68 4.55
C ALA A 143 13.43 -12.30 3.62
N VAL A 144 13.21 -12.26 2.31
CA VAL A 144 14.18 -12.73 1.30
C VAL A 144 15.49 -11.94 1.40
N VAL A 145 15.42 -10.61 1.54
CA VAL A 145 16.61 -9.78 1.72
C VAL A 145 17.34 -10.15 3.01
N GLY A 146 16.63 -10.28 4.13
CA GLY A 146 17.21 -10.67 5.43
C GLY A 146 17.72 -12.10 5.48
N LYS A 147 17.30 -12.98 4.56
CA LYS A 147 17.83 -14.33 4.45
C LYS A 147 19.23 -14.35 3.84
N TYR A 148 19.47 -13.51 2.84
CA TYR A 148 20.69 -13.56 2.02
C TYR A 148 21.67 -12.42 2.33
N LEU A 149 21.24 -11.36 3.00
CA LEU A 149 22.11 -10.26 3.45
C LEU A 149 22.24 -10.26 4.98
N PRO A 150 23.39 -9.82 5.53
CA PRO A 150 23.61 -9.75 6.97
C PRO A 150 22.94 -8.51 7.58
N ILE A 151 21.61 -8.39 7.41
CA ILE A 151 20.81 -7.27 7.91
C ILE A 151 19.69 -7.85 8.78
N SER A 152 19.55 -7.34 10.00
CA SER A 152 18.49 -7.80 10.91
C SER A 152 17.10 -7.41 10.42
N ASP A 153 16.10 -8.22 10.78
CA ASP A 153 14.70 -7.96 10.42
C ASP A 153 14.15 -6.69 11.04
N LEU A 154 14.61 -6.35 12.25
CA LEU A 154 14.32 -5.05 12.86
C LEU A 154 14.77 -3.89 11.97
N ASN A 155 15.95 -3.96 11.35
CA ASN A 155 16.45 -2.91 10.46
C ASN A 155 15.74 -2.92 9.10
N LEU A 156 15.44 -4.10 8.56
CA LEU A 156 14.68 -4.21 7.31
C LEU A 156 13.28 -3.62 7.49
N TYR A 157 12.59 -4.00 8.55
CA TYR A 157 11.21 -3.59 8.85
C TYR A 157 11.09 -2.14 9.28
N PHE A 158 11.91 -1.64 10.23
CA PHE A 158 11.74 -0.29 10.77
C PHE A 158 12.51 0.80 10.03
N ARG A 159 13.47 0.46 9.16
CA ARG A 159 14.38 1.45 8.55
C ARG A 159 14.45 1.35 7.03
N ILE A 160 14.88 0.21 6.51
CA ILE A 160 15.26 0.10 5.10
C ILE A 160 14.01 0.06 4.20
N PHE A 161 13.04 -0.82 4.49
CA PHE A 161 11.84 -0.89 3.66
C PHE A 161 10.91 0.31 3.80
N PRO A 162 10.67 0.87 4.99
CA PRO A 162 9.91 2.12 5.13
C PRO A 162 10.51 3.28 4.32
N PHE A 163 11.84 3.39 4.24
CA PHE A 163 12.49 4.37 3.37
C PHE A 163 12.09 4.17 1.89
N PHE A 164 12.16 2.93 1.39
CA PHE A 164 11.77 2.62 0.02
C PHE A 164 10.28 2.80 -0.22
N TYR A 165 9.42 2.43 0.74
CA TYR A 165 7.98 2.63 0.64
C TYR A 165 7.62 4.12 0.55
N SER A 166 8.24 4.94 1.40
CA SER A 166 8.09 6.40 1.33
C SER A 166 8.54 6.94 -0.02
N LEU A 167 9.73 6.55 -0.49
CA LEU A 167 10.26 6.96 -1.79
C LEU A 167 9.32 6.58 -2.94
N PHE A 168 8.80 5.35 -2.93
CA PHE A 168 7.89 4.85 -3.96
C PHE A 168 6.54 5.56 -3.93
N LEU A 169 5.99 5.83 -2.74
CA LEU A 169 4.76 6.59 -2.59
C LEU A 169 4.90 8.00 -3.17
N GLY A 170 5.93 8.75 -2.77
CA GLY A 170 6.17 10.08 -3.31
C GLY A 170 6.49 10.07 -4.80
N ALA A 171 7.28 9.10 -5.29
CA ALA A 171 7.60 8.98 -6.71
C ALA A 171 6.36 8.69 -7.54
N ALA A 172 5.52 7.74 -7.11
CA ALA A 172 4.30 7.40 -7.81
C ALA A 172 3.33 8.61 -7.85
N ALA A 173 3.14 9.31 -6.72
CA ALA A 173 2.32 10.53 -6.68
C ALA A 173 2.84 11.63 -7.61
N TYR A 174 4.16 11.91 -7.55
CA TYR A 174 4.80 12.92 -8.38
C TYR A 174 4.66 12.61 -9.88
N PHE A 175 5.06 11.41 -10.31
CA PHE A 175 5.05 11.07 -11.74
C PHE A 175 3.65 10.84 -12.29
N LEU A 176 2.72 10.28 -11.50
CA LEU A 176 1.33 10.19 -11.91
C LEU A 176 0.75 11.58 -12.15
N THR A 177 0.92 12.51 -11.21
CA THR A 177 0.38 13.86 -11.33
C THR A 177 1.02 14.62 -12.49
N LYS A 178 2.34 14.46 -12.67
CA LYS A 178 3.05 15.01 -13.82
C LYS A 178 2.50 14.47 -15.13
N LYS A 179 2.17 13.18 -15.18
CA LYS A 179 1.62 12.53 -16.36
C LYS A 179 0.21 13.00 -16.69
N LEU A 180 -0.60 13.27 -15.66
CA LEU A 180 -1.98 13.75 -15.80
C LEU A 180 -2.05 15.23 -16.19
N THR A 181 -1.21 16.07 -15.58
CA THR A 181 -1.36 17.53 -15.65
C THR A 181 -0.30 18.21 -16.51
N ASN A 182 0.81 17.53 -16.82
CA ASN A 182 2.03 18.11 -17.38
C ASN A 182 2.59 19.30 -16.55
N SER A 183 2.16 19.48 -15.30
CA SER A 183 2.53 20.62 -14.46
C SER A 183 3.51 20.21 -13.37
N PHE A 184 4.66 20.90 -13.33
CA PHE A 184 5.63 20.73 -12.25
C PHE A 184 5.05 21.11 -10.89
N SER A 185 4.34 22.24 -10.82
CA SER A 185 3.73 22.74 -9.57
C SER A 185 2.69 21.76 -9.03
N ALA A 186 1.78 21.28 -9.90
CA ALA A 186 0.78 20.29 -9.48
C ALA A 186 1.43 19.01 -8.94
N SER A 187 2.52 18.55 -9.58
CA SER A 187 3.26 17.35 -9.15
C SER A 187 3.91 17.53 -7.78
N ILE A 188 4.48 18.72 -7.52
CA ILE A 188 5.05 19.07 -6.21
C ILE A 188 3.96 19.10 -5.15
N TRP A 189 2.85 19.82 -5.39
CA TRP A 189 1.76 19.92 -4.43
C TRP A 189 1.10 18.56 -4.14
N ALA A 190 0.89 17.73 -5.17
CA ALA A 190 0.38 16.37 -4.97
C ALA A 190 1.33 15.54 -4.09
N THR A 191 2.65 15.67 -4.29
CA THR A 191 3.65 14.98 -3.45
C THR A 191 3.65 15.52 -2.02
N ILE A 192 3.55 16.84 -1.84
CA ILE A 192 3.43 17.49 -0.52
C ILE A 192 2.19 16.97 0.20
N PHE A 193 1.02 17.00 -0.43
CA PHE A 193 -0.21 16.50 0.22
C PHE A 193 -0.15 14.99 0.46
N THR A 194 0.54 14.21 -0.38
CA THR A 194 0.75 12.78 -0.13
C THR A 194 1.59 12.53 1.13
N TYR A 195 2.63 13.32 1.39
CA TYR A 195 3.46 13.13 2.58
C TYR A 195 2.91 13.81 3.83
N PHE A 196 2.34 15.00 3.69
CA PHE A 196 2.11 15.91 4.82
C PHE A 196 0.63 16.20 5.07
N ALA A 197 -0.27 15.85 4.15
CA ALA A 197 -1.69 15.97 4.46
C ALA A 197 -2.09 14.84 5.40
N GLY A 198 -2.60 15.23 6.57
CA GLY A 198 -3.19 14.31 7.54
C GLY A 198 -4.61 14.74 7.88
N SER A 199 -5.21 14.00 8.80
CA SER A 199 -6.51 14.32 9.37
C SER A 199 -6.43 15.59 10.23
N PHE A 200 -7.57 16.25 10.43
CA PHE A 200 -7.70 17.32 11.44
C PHE A 200 -7.59 16.82 12.88
N GLY A 201 -7.32 15.53 13.07
CA GLY A 201 -7.13 14.95 14.40
C GLY A 201 -5.96 15.56 15.17
N PHE A 202 -4.91 15.95 14.43
CA PHE A 202 -3.78 16.70 15.00
C PHE A 202 -4.16 18.12 15.41
N VAL A 203 -5.07 18.78 14.67
CA VAL A 203 -5.54 20.14 14.98
C VAL A 203 -6.32 20.16 16.30
N ILE A 204 -7.09 19.11 16.57
CA ILE A 204 -7.85 18.97 17.82
C ILE A 204 -7.04 18.28 18.94
N GLY A 205 -5.74 18.05 18.74
CA GLY A 205 -4.84 17.48 19.76
C GLY A 205 -5.10 16.01 20.10
N LYS A 206 -5.89 15.28 19.32
CA LYS A 206 -6.24 13.86 19.58
C LYS A 206 -5.48 12.86 18.70
N GLY A 207 -4.58 13.35 17.85
CA GLY A 207 -3.72 12.52 17.00
C GLY A 207 -4.43 11.95 15.78
N GLU A 208 -3.75 11.04 15.07
CA GLU A 208 -4.13 10.62 13.72
C GLU A 208 -5.42 9.81 13.63
N SER A 209 -5.64 8.94 14.62
CA SER A 209 -6.60 7.84 14.52
C SER A 209 -7.98 8.21 15.07
N ILE A 210 -8.13 9.45 15.54
CA ILE A 210 -9.38 9.98 16.10
C ILE A 210 -10.57 9.88 15.13
N PHE A 211 -10.30 9.99 13.82
CA PHE A 211 -11.28 9.84 12.74
C PHE A 211 -11.13 8.50 11.98
N TRP A 212 -10.64 7.47 12.67
CA TRP A 212 -10.46 6.08 12.23
C TRP A 212 -9.43 5.76 11.15
N ALA A 213 -9.27 6.56 10.09
CA ALA A 213 -8.32 6.14 9.04
C ALA A 213 -6.87 6.43 9.41
N THR A 214 -6.02 5.50 8.98
CA THR A 214 -4.57 5.68 8.93
C THR A 214 -4.23 6.88 8.06
N GLN A 215 -3.26 7.66 8.52
CA GLN A 215 -2.79 8.83 7.79
C GLN A 215 -1.51 8.48 7.02
N PRO A 216 -1.21 9.16 5.90
CA PRO A 216 -0.05 8.82 5.09
C PRO A 216 1.28 8.83 5.87
N GLN A 217 1.38 9.62 6.94
CA GLN A 217 2.58 9.75 7.76
C GLN A 217 2.93 8.46 8.52
N SER A 218 1.92 7.68 8.93
CA SER A 218 2.07 6.44 9.70
C SER A 218 1.75 5.19 8.89
N ALA A 219 1.38 5.33 7.60
CA ALA A 219 1.02 4.22 6.73
C ALA A 219 2.12 3.15 6.63
N SER A 220 3.40 3.53 6.77
CA SER A 220 4.53 2.60 6.85
C SER A 220 4.45 1.60 8.00
N GLY A 221 3.70 1.91 9.06
CA GLY A 221 3.42 0.99 10.17
C GLY A 221 2.53 -0.18 9.80
N ASN A 222 1.82 -0.07 8.67
CA ASN A 222 1.07 -1.15 8.04
C ASN A 222 1.63 -1.36 6.62
N PRO A 223 2.72 -2.13 6.46
CA PRO A 223 3.33 -2.39 5.15
C PRO A 223 2.34 -2.84 4.07
N PRO A 224 1.35 -3.73 4.35
CA PRO A 224 0.29 -4.07 3.41
C PRO A 224 -0.43 -2.84 2.82
N GLN A 225 -0.72 -1.84 3.66
CA GLN A 225 -1.38 -0.59 3.27
C GLN A 225 -0.48 0.28 2.40
N ILE A 226 0.69 0.70 2.89
CA ILE A 226 1.55 1.64 2.14
C ILE A 226 2.00 1.07 0.79
N VAL A 227 2.22 -0.25 0.73
CA VAL A 227 2.54 -0.94 -0.52
C VAL A 227 1.38 -0.83 -1.49
N SER A 228 0.16 -1.10 -1.02
CA SER A 228 -1.04 -0.96 -1.85
C SER A 228 -1.25 0.47 -2.32
N ASP A 229 -0.96 1.48 -1.49
CA ASP A 229 -1.10 2.89 -1.84
C ASP A 229 -0.19 3.27 -3.03
N PHE A 230 1.11 2.97 -2.96
CA PHE A 230 2.01 3.28 -4.09
C PHE A 230 1.76 2.39 -5.30
N LEU A 231 1.29 1.15 -5.11
CA LEU A 231 0.92 0.26 -6.21
C LEU A 231 -0.29 0.78 -6.97
N ILE A 232 -1.34 1.26 -6.28
CA ILE A 232 -2.51 1.87 -6.92
C ILE A 232 -2.09 3.05 -7.80
N LEU A 233 -1.26 3.97 -7.26
CA LEU A 233 -0.77 5.12 -8.02
C LEU A 233 0.06 4.69 -9.24
N ALA A 234 0.90 3.67 -9.09
CA ALA A 234 1.67 3.10 -10.20
C ALA A 234 0.77 2.41 -11.23
N ILE A 235 -0.26 1.66 -10.81
CA ILE A 235 -1.25 1.03 -11.70
C ILE A 235 -1.93 2.10 -12.54
N ILE A 236 -2.44 3.18 -11.94
CA ILE A 236 -3.08 4.28 -12.68
C ILE A 236 -2.10 4.88 -13.69
N TYR A 237 -0.85 5.13 -13.28
CA TYR A 237 0.19 5.64 -14.17
C TYR A 237 0.44 4.70 -15.37
N PHE A 238 0.56 3.39 -15.14
CA PHE A 238 0.79 2.41 -16.22
C PHE A 238 -0.46 2.17 -17.08
N LEU A 239 -1.67 2.31 -16.53
CA LEU A 239 -2.92 2.29 -17.29
C LEU A 239 -3.01 3.50 -18.24
N ILE A 240 -2.67 4.70 -17.78
CA ILE A 240 -2.59 5.89 -18.64
C ILE A 240 -1.58 5.64 -19.76
N LEU A 241 -0.40 5.09 -19.42
CA LEU A 241 0.56 4.70 -20.42
C LEU A 241 -0.02 3.68 -21.40
N LEU A 242 -0.71 2.64 -20.94
CA LEU A 242 -1.26 1.59 -21.80
C LEU A 242 -2.19 2.15 -22.90
N GLN A 243 -2.90 3.24 -22.61
CA GLN A 243 -3.82 3.90 -23.55
C GLN A 243 -3.13 4.82 -24.57
N GLN A 244 -1.82 5.08 -24.43
CA GLN A 244 -1.09 5.95 -25.38
C GLN A 244 -0.66 5.21 -26.65
N PRO A 245 -0.59 5.89 -27.82
CA PRO A 245 -0.13 5.28 -29.07
C PRO A 245 1.29 4.74 -28.94
N LYS A 246 1.47 3.44 -29.23
CA LYS A 246 2.74 2.73 -29.07
C LYS A 246 2.90 1.66 -30.12
N ASN A 247 4.14 1.25 -30.35
CA ASN A 247 4.39 0.01 -31.07
C ASN A 247 3.87 -1.19 -30.27
N LYS A 248 3.55 -2.28 -30.99
CA LYS A 248 2.91 -3.48 -30.43
C LYS A 248 3.67 -4.06 -29.24
N VAL A 249 4.99 -4.18 -29.35
CA VAL A 249 5.86 -4.77 -28.30
C VAL A 249 5.80 -3.96 -27.00
N LYS A 250 5.94 -2.62 -27.06
CA LYS A 250 5.86 -1.77 -25.86
C LYS A 250 4.45 -1.82 -25.24
N GLY A 251 3.41 -1.92 -26.06
CA GLY A 251 2.04 -2.11 -25.59
C GLY A 251 1.88 -3.40 -24.79
N GLN A 252 2.40 -4.52 -25.30
CA GLN A 252 2.35 -5.82 -24.64
C GLN A 252 3.14 -5.84 -23.32
N VAL A 253 4.33 -5.23 -23.28
CA VAL A 253 5.11 -5.13 -22.03
C VAL A 253 4.35 -4.36 -20.96
N ILE A 254 3.75 -3.22 -21.31
CA ILE A 254 3.00 -2.41 -20.34
C ILE A 254 1.72 -3.11 -19.91
N PHE A 255 1.07 -3.83 -20.83
CA PHE A 255 -0.07 -4.68 -20.48
C PHE A 255 0.32 -5.74 -19.45
N ALA A 256 1.45 -6.43 -19.66
CA ALA A 256 1.96 -7.43 -18.70
C ALA A 256 2.32 -6.81 -17.35
N ILE A 257 2.93 -5.61 -17.35
CA ILE A 257 3.19 -4.84 -16.12
C ILE A 257 1.88 -4.57 -15.38
N CYS A 258 0.87 -4.02 -16.04
CA CYS A 258 -0.43 -3.79 -15.42
C CYS A 258 -1.02 -5.09 -14.85
N ALA A 259 -0.94 -6.19 -15.59
CA ALA A 259 -1.51 -7.46 -15.17
C ALA A 259 -0.86 -7.99 -13.88
N VAL A 260 0.47 -7.89 -13.76
CA VAL A 260 1.20 -8.26 -12.55
C VAL A 260 0.87 -7.33 -11.38
N LEU A 261 0.88 -6.01 -11.60
CA LEU A 261 0.61 -5.05 -10.53
C LEU A 261 -0.82 -5.20 -9.98
N ILE A 262 -1.82 -5.31 -10.86
CA ILE A 262 -3.23 -5.46 -10.47
C ILE A 262 -3.48 -6.83 -9.85
N GLY A 263 -2.95 -7.90 -10.45
CA GLY A 263 -3.16 -9.26 -9.97
C GLY A 263 -2.50 -9.53 -8.61
N THR A 264 -1.34 -8.92 -8.34
CA THR A 264 -0.66 -9.06 -7.03
C THR A 264 -1.26 -8.18 -5.93
N LEU A 265 -2.02 -7.14 -6.29
CA LEU A 265 -2.59 -6.19 -5.33
C LEU A 265 -3.46 -6.88 -4.25
N VAL A 266 -4.17 -7.95 -4.61
CA VAL A 266 -5.02 -8.71 -3.67
C VAL A 266 -4.21 -9.34 -2.52
N ALA A 267 -2.98 -9.75 -2.80
CA ALA A 267 -2.11 -10.39 -1.82
C ALA A 267 -1.51 -9.36 -0.86
N PHE A 268 -1.28 -8.12 -1.32
CA PHE A 268 -0.88 -7.01 -0.46
C PHE A 268 -2.06 -6.46 0.35
N LYS A 269 -3.23 -6.21 -0.25
CA LYS A 269 -4.43 -5.78 0.48
C LYS A 269 -5.68 -6.03 -0.36
N VAL A 270 -6.58 -6.87 0.14
CA VAL A 270 -7.81 -7.25 -0.60
C VAL A 270 -8.70 -6.03 -0.89
N TYR A 271 -8.90 -5.13 0.08
CA TYR A 271 -9.75 -3.95 -0.12
C TYR A 271 -9.23 -3.02 -1.23
N ALA A 272 -7.91 -2.86 -1.35
CA ALA A 272 -7.29 -2.11 -2.44
C ALA A 272 -7.58 -2.76 -3.81
N ALA A 273 -7.45 -4.09 -3.88
CA ALA A 273 -7.75 -4.84 -5.09
C ALA A 273 -9.22 -4.71 -5.50
N ILE A 274 -10.16 -4.81 -4.56
CA ILE A 274 -11.60 -4.66 -4.83
C ILE A 274 -11.89 -3.32 -5.51
N VAL A 275 -11.33 -2.22 -4.99
CA VAL A 275 -11.51 -0.88 -5.58
C VAL A 275 -10.93 -0.81 -7.00
N VAL A 276 -9.71 -1.32 -7.20
CA VAL A 276 -9.05 -1.30 -8.52
C VAL A 276 -9.78 -2.19 -9.53
N PHE A 277 -10.19 -3.40 -9.16
CA PHE A 277 -10.95 -4.30 -10.03
C PHE A 277 -12.32 -3.72 -10.37
N GLY A 278 -13.03 -3.15 -9.40
CA GLY A 278 -14.31 -2.47 -9.65
C GLY A 278 -14.16 -1.34 -10.66
N GLY A 279 -13.17 -0.46 -10.47
CA GLY A 279 -12.86 0.61 -11.41
C GLY A 279 -12.46 0.09 -12.80
N LEU A 280 -11.62 -0.95 -12.86
CA LEU A 280 -11.16 -1.54 -14.11
C LEU A 280 -12.29 -2.23 -14.90
N ILE A 281 -13.20 -2.92 -14.23
CA ILE A 281 -14.37 -3.54 -14.85
C ILE A 281 -15.31 -2.47 -15.39
N ILE A 282 -15.64 -1.45 -14.60
CA ILE A 282 -16.53 -0.35 -15.03
C ILE A 282 -15.92 0.36 -16.25
N THR A 283 -14.64 0.74 -16.16
CA THR A 283 -13.94 1.42 -17.27
C THR A 283 -13.75 0.50 -18.48
N GLY A 284 -13.58 -0.81 -18.28
CA GLY A 284 -13.50 -1.79 -19.34
C GLY A 284 -14.83 -2.00 -20.07
N ILE A 285 -15.95 -2.07 -19.34
CA ILE A 285 -17.30 -2.11 -19.93
C ILE A 285 -17.52 -0.82 -20.75
N TRP A 286 -17.18 0.33 -20.18
CA TRP A 286 -17.26 1.61 -20.89
C TRP A 286 -16.43 1.61 -22.18
N GLN A 287 -15.19 1.11 -22.14
CA GLN A 287 -14.30 0.99 -23.30
C GLN A 287 -14.88 0.06 -24.38
N VAL A 288 -15.52 -1.05 -23.99
CA VAL A 288 -16.20 -1.94 -24.94
C VAL A 288 -17.40 -1.23 -25.58
N VAL A 289 -18.23 -0.54 -24.79
CA VAL A 289 -19.42 0.14 -25.30
C VAL A 289 -19.05 1.27 -26.26
N LYS A 290 -18.13 2.16 -25.84
CA LYS A 290 -17.75 3.39 -26.54
C LYS A 290 -16.72 3.17 -27.64
N ASP A 291 -15.66 2.43 -27.37
CA ASP A 291 -14.49 2.31 -28.27
C ASP A 291 -14.44 0.96 -29.01
N LYS A 292 -15.32 0.01 -28.67
CA LYS A 292 -15.32 -1.38 -29.18
C LYS A 292 -14.00 -2.13 -28.94
N LYS A 293 -13.28 -1.76 -27.88
CA LYS A 293 -12.01 -2.39 -27.48
C LYS A 293 -12.19 -3.19 -26.20
N PHE A 294 -11.64 -4.40 -26.18
CA PHE A 294 -11.70 -5.30 -25.01
C PHE A 294 -10.47 -5.23 -24.11
N GLN A 295 -9.51 -4.34 -24.40
CA GLN A 295 -8.19 -4.32 -23.76
C GLN A 295 -8.26 -4.30 -22.23
N LEU A 296 -9.07 -3.40 -21.65
CA LEU A 296 -9.19 -3.28 -20.19
C LEU A 296 -9.96 -4.45 -19.56
N LEU A 297 -10.95 -5.04 -20.24
CA LEU A 297 -11.63 -6.24 -19.76
C LEU A 297 -10.73 -7.49 -19.82
N THR A 298 -9.94 -7.66 -20.89
CA THR A 298 -8.93 -8.72 -20.96
C THR A 298 -7.90 -8.56 -19.84
N LEU A 299 -7.49 -7.31 -19.56
CA LEU A 299 -6.60 -7.02 -18.43
C LEU A 299 -7.25 -7.40 -17.09
N ALA A 300 -8.52 -7.06 -16.87
CA ALA A 300 -9.26 -7.45 -15.68
C ALA A 300 -9.34 -8.98 -15.53
N GLY A 301 -9.65 -9.70 -16.61
CA GLY A 301 -9.71 -11.16 -16.60
C GLY A 301 -8.37 -11.81 -16.23
N LEU A 302 -7.29 -11.44 -16.92
CA LEU A 302 -5.96 -12.01 -16.66
C LEU A 302 -5.41 -11.64 -15.28
N SER A 303 -5.60 -10.40 -14.85
CA SER A 303 -5.22 -9.97 -13.50
C SER A 303 -6.07 -10.67 -12.43
N GLY A 304 -7.36 -10.90 -12.72
CA GLY A 304 -8.29 -11.58 -11.84
C GLY A 304 -7.94 -13.06 -11.64
N ILE A 305 -7.48 -13.73 -12.70
CA ILE A 305 -6.93 -15.10 -12.59
C ILE A 305 -5.71 -15.11 -11.69
N LEU A 306 -4.74 -14.20 -11.91
CA LEU A 306 -3.56 -14.10 -11.03
C LEU A 306 -3.97 -13.81 -9.58
N ALA A 307 -4.91 -12.89 -9.37
CA ALA A 307 -5.43 -12.56 -8.05
C ALA A 307 -6.07 -13.79 -7.37
N ALA A 308 -6.89 -14.56 -8.10
CA ALA A 308 -7.51 -15.77 -7.57
C ALA A 308 -6.46 -16.84 -7.21
N VAL A 309 -5.44 -17.03 -8.06
CA VAL A 309 -4.32 -17.95 -7.80
C VAL A 309 -3.54 -17.57 -6.53
N LEU A 310 -3.39 -16.27 -6.25
CA LEU A 310 -2.70 -15.80 -5.05
C LEU A 310 -3.59 -15.82 -3.79
N TYR A 311 -4.88 -15.54 -3.94
CA TYR A 311 -5.80 -15.38 -2.82
C TYR A 311 -6.35 -16.73 -2.32
N LEU A 312 -6.91 -17.56 -3.22
CA LEU A 312 -7.65 -18.77 -2.84
C LEU A 312 -6.84 -19.78 -2.01
N PRO A 313 -5.55 -20.04 -2.30
CA PRO A 313 -4.77 -20.99 -1.50
C PRO A 313 -4.46 -20.52 -0.07
N ASN A 314 -4.67 -19.23 0.23
CA ASN A 314 -4.27 -18.58 1.48
C ASN A 314 -5.49 -18.11 2.31
N THR A 315 -6.70 -18.51 1.92
CA THR A 315 -7.95 -18.17 2.57
C THR A 315 -8.65 -19.44 3.07
N SER A 316 -9.19 -19.39 4.29
CA SER A 316 -9.94 -20.49 4.90
C SER A 316 -11.20 -19.95 5.58
N GLY A 317 -12.34 -20.64 5.49
CA GLY A 317 -13.55 -20.25 6.24
C GLY A 317 -14.13 -18.85 5.95
N GLY A 318 -13.79 -18.22 4.82
CA GLY A 318 -14.03 -16.79 4.57
C GLY A 318 -15.50 -16.31 4.49
N ALA A 319 -16.48 -17.21 4.52
CA ALA A 319 -17.89 -16.86 4.43
C ALA A 319 -18.42 -16.06 5.64
N SER A 320 -17.78 -16.14 6.81
CA SER A 320 -18.18 -15.41 8.02
C SER A 320 -17.45 -14.07 8.23
N PHE A 321 -16.49 -13.71 7.37
CA PHE A 321 -15.60 -12.55 7.61
C PHE A 321 -16.16 -11.22 7.08
N LEU A 322 -17.03 -11.26 6.06
CA LEU A 322 -17.66 -10.05 5.51
C LEU A 322 -18.96 -9.75 6.25
N ILE A 323 -18.84 -9.10 7.40
CA ILE A 323 -19.98 -8.59 8.16
C ILE A 323 -20.41 -7.26 7.56
N PHE A 324 -21.60 -7.20 6.98
CA PHE A 324 -22.16 -5.94 6.52
C PHE A 324 -22.58 -5.07 7.71
N GLN A 325 -21.70 -4.14 8.08
CA GLN A 325 -21.95 -3.16 9.15
C GLN A 325 -21.93 -1.74 8.55
N PRO A 326 -23.03 -1.30 7.91
CA PRO A 326 -23.10 0.04 7.37
C PRO A 326 -22.89 1.04 8.51
N TRP A 327 -22.23 2.15 8.20
CA TRP A 327 -21.96 3.22 9.17
C TRP A 327 -21.02 2.84 10.33
N TRP A 328 -20.38 1.66 10.31
CA TRP A 328 -19.51 1.20 11.39
C TRP A 328 -18.42 2.23 11.74
N TYR A 329 -17.68 2.72 10.74
CA TYR A 329 -16.63 3.73 10.96
C TYR A 329 -17.15 4.99 11.65
N ILE A 330 -18.31 5.48 11.25
CA ILE A 330 -18.90 6.71 11.81
C ILE A 330 -19.38 6.44 13.22
N ARG A 331 -19.98 5.28 13.46
CA ARG A 331 -20.45 4.86 14.77
C ARG A 331 -19.33 4.72 15.77
N THR A 332 -18.35 3.88 15.46
CA THR A 332 -17.22 3.63 16.36
C THR A 332 -16.35 4.88 16.52
N MET A 333 -16.31 5.80 15.55
CA MET A 333 -15.67 7.11 15.74
C MET A 333 -16.31 7.91 16.88
N ILE A 334 -17.65 7.91 16.95
CA ILE A 334 -18.41 8.67 17.93
C ILE A 334 -18.33 8.01 19.31
N VAL A 335 -18.51 6.70 19.39
CA VAL A 335 -18.72 6.01 20.69
C VAL A 335 -17.46 5.50 21.36
N GLU A 336 -16.40 5.19 20.61
CA GLU A 336 -15.21 4.56 21.20
C GLU A 336 -14.43 5.54 22.10
N PRO A 337 -14.03 5.13 23.31
CA PRO A 337 -13.27 5.97 24.24
C PRO A 337 -11.93 6.46 23.66
N SER A 338 -11.28 5.64 22.83
CA SER A 338 -10.03 6.00 22.15
C SER A 338 -10.24 6.88 20.92
N ARG A 339 -11.48 7.31 20.65
CA ARG A 339 -11.87 8.16 19.53
C ARG A 339 -12.52 9.44 20.05
N LEU A 340 -13.62 9.91 19.44
CA LEU A 340 -14.24 11.18 19.83
C LEU A 340 -14.89 11.08 21.21
N ASN A 341 -15.37 9.88 21.57
CA ASN A 341 -16.02 9.58 22.84
C ASN A 341 -17.20 10.53 23.15
N LEU A 342 -18.04 10.79 22.16
CA LEU A 342 -19.24 11.61 22.26
C LEU A 342 -20.42 10.74 22.73
N LEU A 343 -20.32 10.19 23.93
CA LEU A 343 -21.35 9.27 24.46
C LEU A 343 -22.74 9.93 24.54
N ASP A 344 -22.80 11.22 24.88
CA ASP A 344 -24.04 12.01 24.88
C ASP A 344 -24.72 12.03 23.50
N TRP A 345 -23.95 12.07 22.41
CA TRP A 345 -24.53 11.99 21.05
C TRP A 345 -25.18 10.64 20.77
N GLU A 346 -24.56 9.55 21.22
CA GLU A 346 -25.12 8.22 21.06
C GLU A 346 -26.38 8.03 21.92
N LEU A 347 -26.38 8.54 23.16
CA LEU A 347 -27.55 8.51 24.02
C LEU A 347 -28.72 9.29 23.40
N ARG A 348 -28.47 10.50 22.89
CA ARG A 348 -29.50 11.29 22.18
C ARG A 348 -30.03 10.54 20.96
N ARG A 349 -29.16 9.89 20.19
CA ARG A 349 -29.57 9.09 19.04
C ARG A 349 -30.48 7.94 19.45
N GLN A 350 -30.12 7.19 20.50
CA GLN A 350 -30.94 6.10 21.02
C GLN A 350 -32.31 6.59 21.48
N THR A 351 -32.37 7.73 22.19
CA THR A 351 -33.63 8.38 22.57
C THR A 351 -34.45 8.77 21.36
N TYR A 352 -33.86 9.40 20.33
CA TYR A 352 -34.60 9.77 19.12
C TYR A 352 -35.10 8.58 18.32
N ILE A 353 -34.41 7.43 18.37
CA ILE A 353 -34.92 6.19 17.78
C ILE A 353 -36.12 5.67 18.57
N TYR A 354 -36.01 5.64 19.90
CA TYR A 354 -37.11 5.22 20.78
C TYR A 354 -38.36 6.10 20.59
N GLU A 355 -38.18 7.41 20.44
CA GLU A 355 -39.24 8.39 20.17
C GLU A 355 -39.69 8.43 18.70
N HIS A 356 -39.13 7.59 17.82
CA HIS A 356 -39.42 7.57 16.38
C HIS A 356 -39.14 8.91 15.65
N ASN A 357 -38.26 9.75 16.21
CA ASN A 357 -37.85 11.04 15.66
C ASN A 357 -36.73 10.88 14.60
N TRP A 358 -37.06 10.25 13.47
CA TRP A 358 -36.10 9.95 12.40
C TRP A 358 -35.41 11.18 11.81
N LYS A 359 -36.08 12.35 11.82
CA LYS A 359 -35.45 13.60 11.37
C LYS A 359 -34.22 13.95 12.21
N ARG A 360 -34.29 13.79 13.53
CA ARG A 360 -33.15 14.03 14.43
C ARG A 360 -32.09 12.94 14.31
N VAL A 361 -32.49 11.68 14.10
CA VAL A 361 -31.55 10.57 13.84
C VAL A 361 -30.74 10.85 12.58
N ILE A 362 -31.39 11.12 11.44
CA ILE A 362 -30.73 11.41 10.16
C ILE A 362 -29.79 12.61 10.29
N TRP A 363 -30.20 13.64 11.03
CA TRP A 363 -29.34 14.80 11.29
C TRP A 363 -28.09 14.41 12.07
N LEU A 364 -28.21 13.63 13.16
CA LEU A 364 -27.04 13.15 13.93
C LEU A 364 -26.11 12.26 13.09
N GLU A 365 -26.67 11.33 12.31
CA GLU A 365 -25.87 10.48 11.41
C GLU A 365 -25.15 11.30 10.35
N GLY A 366 -25.85 12.27 9.76
CA GLY A 366 -25.28 13.19 8.77
C GLY A 366 -24.16 14.02 9.36
N MET A 367 -24.31 14.52 10.59
CA MET A 367 -23.23 15.23 11.28
C MET A 367 -22.05 14.32 11.60
N GLY A 368 -22.31 13.08 12.06
CA GLY A 368 -21.28 12.07 12.25
C GLY A 368 -20.50 11.80 10.95
N PHE A 369 -21.20 11.66 9.83
CA PHE A 369 -20.57 11.49 8.52
C PHE A 369 -19.72 12.69 8.12
N LEU A 370 -20.22 13.93 8.26
CA LEU A 370 -19.45 15.11 7.90
C LEU A 370 -18.21 15.28 8.78
N ILE A 371 -18.32 14.99 10.07
CA ILE A 371 -17.16 14.97 10.99
C ILE A 371 -16.15 13.91 10.54
N PHE A 372 -16.61 12.69 10.24
CA PHE A 372 -15.75 11.63 9.73
C PHE A 372 -15.07 12.07 8.43
N PHE A 373 -15.84 12.54 7.45
CA PHE A 373 -15.35 12.89 6.13
C PHE A 373 -14.34 14.03 6.16
N PHE A 374 -14.71 15.19 6.70
CA PHE A 374 -13.82 16.36 6.77
C PHE A 374 -12.70 16.17 7.79
N GLY A 375 -13.01 15.58 8.95
CA GLY A 375 -12.02 15.30 9.98
C GLY A 375 -10.92 14.38 9.46
N ASN A 376 -11.29 13.31 8.74
CA ASN A 376 -10.34 12.35 8.20
C ASN A 376 -9.57 12.89 6.99
N LEU A 377 -10.26 13.49 6.01
CA LEU A 377 -9.59 14.07 4.85
C LEU A 377 -8.62 15.19 5.26
N GLY A 378 -8.97 15.97 6.29
CA GLY A 378 -8.21 17.14 6.69
C GLY A 378 -7.99 18.06 5.49
N MET A 379 -6.77 18.57 5.31
CA MET A 379 -6.47 19.48 4.19
C MET A 379 -6.69 18.87 2.78
N ARG A 380 -6.83 17.54 2.66
CA ARG A 380 -7.10 16.88 1.37
C ARG A 380 -8.47 17.23 0.80
N PHE A 381 -9.44 17.65 1.63
CA PHE A 381 -10.76 18.02 1.11
C PHE A 381 -10.69 19.24 0.17
N LEU A 382 -9.69 20.11 0.31
CA LEU A 382 -9.52 21.29 -0.55
C LEU A 382 -9.24 20.94 -2.01
N GLY A 383 -8.82 19.70 -2.29
CA GLY A 383 -8.56 19.20 -3.64
C GLY A 383 -9.73 18.46 -4.29
N LEU A 384 -10.84 18.25 -3.57
CA LEU A 384 -12.11 17.71 -4.09
C LEU A 384 -13.01 18.85 -4.53
#